data_AF-A0A7T7HFQ3-F1
#
_entry.id   AF-A0A7T7HFQ3-F1
#
_cell.length_a   1.000
_cell.length_b   1.000
_cell.length_c   1.000
_cell.angle_alpha   90.00
_cell.angle_beta   90.00
_cell.angle_gamma   90.00
#
_symmetry.space_group_name_H-M   'P 1'
#
loop_
_entity.id
_entity.type
_entity.pdbx_description
1 polymer ?
#
loop_
_entity_poly.entity_id
_entity_poly.type
_entity_poly.pdbx_seq_one_letter_code
_entity_poly.pdbx_strand_id
1 'polypeptide(L)'
;MKKEISYRNELAQFVNAIEYFPNSLEVAPFEYDTGKLIKILQKKEVFEICKINDYQFDEVNNIDLKLGKIVADLIKQINPKQSFEEYLEIERKIENCFSGNLYLYAKQGALSVKSLYYYKIKDFSKAITFTLECIVLNDYLVQQGIYTLNLRCFEQNKNISRIYFRNGEVQLGYELISNLITYLFNGKSNNLFGNIFNEKQYWDKVPIIRETYAYELFTMIAEDIIRFNIQKNDIFLPDEWYIDLDFEVNTPDRQIVYNWIYINKQLRSSNYKEYFDSMIYYFQQAHSQFYDILKIFLIIDFHKFINRNKIPNKIVIENKIVDFIENKLNSYLPLRKFFIKSITQKGTTP
;
A
#
# COMPACT_ATOMS: atom_id res chain seq x y z
N MET A 1 15.98 -38.29 -22.31
CA MET A 1 14.53 -38.10 -22.08
C MET A 1 14.28 -36.65 -21.69
N LYS A 2 13.68 -35.87 -22.61
CA LYS A 2 13.26 -34.50 -22.35
C LYS A 2 12.13 -34.57 -21.32
N LYS A 3 12.24 -33.86 -20.18
CA LYS A 3 11.04 -33.46 -19.41
C LYS A 3 10.19 -32.67 -20.41
N GLU A 4 9.16 -33.32 -20.96
CA GLU A 4 8.09 -32.57 -21.61
C GLU A 4 7.63 -31.52 -20.62
N ILE A 5 7.62 -30.29 -21.09
CA ILE A 5 7.42 -29.11 -20.28
C ILE A 5 5.98 -29.17 -19.74
N SER A 6 5.85 -29.57 -18.47
CA SER A 6 4.62 -29.94 -17.72
C SER A 6 3.60 -28.80 -17.53
N TYR A 7 3.65 -27.75 -18.34
CA TYR A 7 2.79 -26.57 -18.22
C TYR A 7 2.22 -26.07 -19.55
N ARG A 8 2.52 -26.74 -20.67
CA ARG A 8 2.13 -26.24 -22.01
C ARG A 8 0.61 -26.20 -22.19
N ASN A 9 -0.10 -27.19 -21.66
CA ASN A 9 -1.55 -27.27 -21.78
C ASN A 9 -2.22 -26.19 -20.94
N GLU A 10 -1.76 -26.02 -19.71
CA GLU A 10 -2.26 -25.05 -18.74
C GLU A 10 -1.97 -23.61 -19.19
N LEU A 11 -0.77 -23.37 -19.74
CA LEU A 11 -0.44 -22.10 -20.40
C LEU A 11 -1.38 -21.80 -21.56
N ALA A 12 -1.64 -22.78 -22.44
CA ALA A 12 -2.54 -22.60 -23.57
C ALA A 12 -3.98 -22.32 -23.10
N GLN A 13 -4.45 -23.01 -22.06
CA GLN A 13 -5.75 -22.75 -21.44
C GLN A 13 -5.84 -21.34 -20.87
N PHE A 14 -4.85 -20.88 -20.11
CA PHE A 14 -4.83 -19.52 -19.58
C PHE A 14 -4.85 -18.48 -20.71
N VAL A 15 -3.98 -18.62 -21.72
CA VAL A 15 -3.90 -17.70 -22.88
C VAL A 15 -5.21 -17.64 -23.68
N ASN A 16 -5.92 -18.77 -23.79
CA ASN A 16 -7.24 -18.81 -24.43
C ASN A 16 -8.32 -18.17 -23.55
N ALA A 17 -8.21 -18.26 -22.23
CA ALA A 17 -9.17 -17.67 -21.30
C ALA A 17 -9.09 -16.14 -21.21
N ILE A 18 -7.94 -15.51 -21.57
CA ILE A 18 -7.72 -14.05 -21.45
C ILE A 18 -8.86 -13.22 -22.04
N GLU A 19 -9.34 -13.58 -23.23
CA GLU A 19 -10.39 -12.85 -23.95
C GLU A 19 -11.76 -12.88 -23.24
N TYR A 20 -11.98 -13.90 -22.40
CA TYR A 20 -13.25 -14.15 -21.71
C TYR A 20 -13.28 -13.63 -20.27
N PHE A 21 -12.16 -13.10 -19.78
CA PHE A 21 -12.15 -12.52 -18.44
C PHE A 21 -13.06 -11.28 -18.37
N PRO A 22 -13.86 -11.15 -17.28
CA PRO A 22 -14.78 -10.03 -17.13
C PRO A 22 -14.03 -8.72 -16.89
N ASN A 23 -14.72 -7.61 -17.15
CA ASN A 23 -14.26 -6.28 -16.77
C ASN A 23 -14.28 -6.15 -15.24
N SER A 24 -13.42 -5.29 -14.69
CA SER A 24 -13.45 -4.96 -13.26
C SER A 24 -14.65 -4.07 -12.92
N LEU A 25 -15.25 -4.33 -11.75
CA LEU A 25 -16.47 -3.65 -11.29
C LEU A 25 -16.18 -2.24 -10.76
N GLU A 26 -17.05 -1.29 -11.08
CA GLU A 26 -17.02 0.11 -10.58
C GLU A 26 -17.64 0.27 -9.18
N VAL A 27 -17.78 -0.83 -8.44
CA VAL A 27 -18.35 -0.81 -7.08
C VAL A 27 -17.30 -0.39 -6.06
N ALA A 28 -17.77 0.30 -5.01
CA ALA A 28 -16.93 0.63 -3.86
C ALA A 28 -16.32 -0.65 -3.29
N PRO A 29 -15.00 -0.67 -2.98
CA PRO A 29 -14.35 -1.87 -2.46
C PRO A 29 -14.79 -2.23 -1.05
N PHE A 30 -15.29 -1.25 -0.28
CA PHE A 30 -15.72 -1.42 1.10
C PHE A 30 -17.20 -1.09 1.24
N GLU A 31 -17.88 -1.79 2.15
CA GLU A 31 -19.30 -1.59 2.46
C GLU A 31 -19.59 -0.19 3.01
N TYR A 32 -18.60 0.43 3.68
CA TYR A 32 -18.74 1.72 4.35
C TYR A 32 -17.73 2.75 3.83
N ASP A 33 -18.13 4.03 3.87
CA ASP A 33 -17.20 5.16 3.78
C ASP A 33 -16.36 5.22 5.07
N THR A 34 -15.33 4.38 5.10
CA THR A 34 -14.45 4.22 6.27
C THR A 34 -13.77 5.55 6.61
N GLY A 35 -13.42 6.37 5.61
CA GLY A 35 -12.82 7.68 5.83
C GLY A 35 -13.75 8.63 6.59
N LYS A 36 -15.03 8.66 6.24
CA LYS A 36 -16.04 9.44 6.98
C LYS A 36 -16.25 8.89 8.39
N LEU A 37 -16.30 7.57 8.57
CA LEU A 37 -16.45 6.95 9.89
C LEU A 37 -15.27 7.28 10.81
N ILE A 38 -14.04 7.19 10.31
CA ILE A 38 -12.82 7.54 11.04
C ILE A 38 -12.88 8.99 11.52
N LYS A 39 -13.26 9.94 10.65
CA LYS A 39 -13.36 11.36 11.02
C LYS A 39 -14.39 11.62 12.12
N ILE A 40 -15.55 10.95 12.04
CA ILE A 40 -16.60 11.08 13.06
C ILE A 40 -16.11 10.53 14.41
N LEU A 41 -15.50 9.36 14.41
CA LEU A 41 -14.96 8.73 15.61
C LEU A 41 -13.83 9.56 16.21
N GLN A 42 -12.89 9.99 15.38
CA GLN A 42 -11.75 10.81 15.81
C GLN A 42 -12.22 12.12 16.43
N LYS A 43 -13.22 12.81 15.84
CA LYS A 43 -13.82 14.00 16.46
C LYS A 43 -14.33 13.68 17.87
N LYS A 44 -15.11 12.61 18.04
CA LYS A 44 -15.67 12.25 19.36
C LYS A 44 -14.57 11.96 20.39
N GLU A 45 -13.58 11.15 20.01
CA GLU A 45 -12.44 10.80 20.86
C GLU A 45 -11.64 12.04 21.28
N VAL A 46 -11.38 12.96 20.35
CA VAL A 46 -10.65 14.20 20.64
C VAL A 46 -11.43 15.09 21.62
N PHE A 47 -12.75 15.24 21.46
CA PHE A 47 -13.56 16.02 22.41
C PHE A 47 -13.48 15.43 23.82
N GLU A 48 -13.61 14.11 23.93
CA GLU A 48 -13.60 13.41 25.21
C GLU A 48 -12.22 13.47 25.89
N ILE A 49 -11.17 13.11 25.15
CA ILE A 49 -9.82 12.94 25.72
C ILE A 49 -9.09 14.28 25.89
N CYS A 50 -9.32 15.25 25.01
CA CYS A 50 -8.72 16.59 25.12
C CYS A 50 -9.57 17.55 25.95
N LYS A 51 -10.84 17.20 26.26
CA LYS A 51 -11.79 18.05 27.02
C LYS A 51 -11.95 19.45 26.42
N ILE A 52 -12.17 19.50 25.11
CA ILE A 52 -12.25 20.74 24.34
C ILE A 52 -13.67 21.07 23.91
N ASN A 53 -13.88 22.32 23.50
CA ASN A 53 -15.11 22.77 22.84
C ASN A 53 -14.97 22.82 21.31
N ASP A 54 -16.07 23.10 20.60
CA ASP A 54 -16.07 23.18 19.13
C ASP A 54 -15.10 24.24 18.59
N TYR A 55 -14.96 25.40 19.25
CA TYR A 55 -14.03 26.44 18.79
C TYR A 55 -12.58 25.95 18.77
N GLN A 56 -12.14 25.30 19.85
CA GLN A 56 -10.79 24.72 19.94
C GLN A 56 -10.59 23.59 18.92
N PHE A 57 -11.61 22.76 18.69
CA PHE A 57 -11.54 21.72 17.66
C PHE A 57 -11.42 22.33 16.26
N ASP A 58 -12.19 23.39 15.96
CA ASP A 58 -12.13 24.08 14.68
C ASP A 58 -10.77 24.74 14.44
N GLU A 59 -10.12 25.28 15.48
CA GLU A 59 -8.75 25.78 15.38
C GLU A 59 -7.75 24.71 14.97
N VAL A 60 -7.85 23.50 15.56
CA VAL A 60 -6.98 22.37 15.20
C VAL A 60 -7.29 21.85 13.81
N ASN A 61 -8.57 21.71 13.45
CA ASN A 61 -8.97 21.28 12.11
C ASN A 61 -8.49 22.27 11.03
N ASN A 62 -8.51 23.57 11.32
CA ASN A 62 -7.94 24.59 10.43
C ASN A 62 -6.42 24.45 10.26
N ILE A 63 -5.70 24.01 11.29
CA ILE A 63 -4.27 23.69 11.20
C ILE A 63 -4.06 22.46 10.31
N ASP A 64 -4.85 21.40 10.49
CA ASP A 64 -4.75 20.18 9.67
C ASP A 64 -5.01 20.46 8.18
N LEU A 65 -5.99 21.32 7.86
CA LEU A 65 -6.24 21.75 6.49
C LEU A 65 -5.05 22.51 5.88
N LYS A 66 -4.41 23.40 6.65
CA LYS A 66 -3.22 24.13 6.20
C LYS A 66 -2.03 23.20 6.00
N LEU A 67 -1.82 22.26 6.92
CA LEU A 67 -0.81 21.20 6.79
C LEU A 67 -1.07 20.34 5.54
N GLY A 68 -2.33 20.03 5.23
CA GLY A 68 -2.71 19.29 4.02
C GLY A 68 -2.28 20.00 2.72
N LYS A 69 -2.39 21.34 2.67
CA LYS A 69 -1.88 22.13 1.54
C LYS A 69 -0.36 22.01 1.41
N ILE A 70 0.36 22.16 2.53
CA ILE A 70 1.83 22.03 2.57
C ILE A 70 2.27 20.64 2.09
N VAL A 71 1.58 19.57 2.55
CA VAL A 71 1.85 18.20 2.10
C VAL A 71 1.68 18.08 0.58
N ALA A 72 0.62 18.65 0.00
CA ALA A 72 0.39 18.60 -1.43
C ALA A 72 1.54 19.30 -2.21
N ASP A 73 2.00 20.45 -1.73
CA ASP A 73 3.11 21.19 -2.35
C ASP A 73 4.43 20.42 -2.24
N LEU A 74 4.74 19.85 -1.07
CA LEU A 74 5.93 19.01 -0.87
C LEU A 74 5.91 17.73 -1.71
N ILE A 75 4.74 17.09 -1.87
CA ILE A 75 4.61 15.89 -2.72
C ILE A 75 4.94 16.24 -4.16
N LYS A 76 4.39 17.34 -4.67
CA LYS A 76 4.56 17.85 -6.04
C LYS A 76 5.88 18.60 -6.25
N GLN A 77 6.65 18.83 -5.18
CA GLN A 77 7.88 19.63 -5.17
C GLN A 77 7.68 21.07 -5.68
N ILE A 78 6.52 21.65 -5.37
CA ILE A 78 6.21 23.05 -5.67
C ILE A 78 6.74 23.90 -4.52
N ASN A 79 7.66 24.82 -4.82
CA ASN A 79 8.30 25.74 -3.86
C ASN A 79 8.64 25.16 -2.46
N PRO A 80 9.41 24.05 -2.35
CA PRO A 80 9.57 23.33 -1.07
C PRO A 80 10.12 24.15 0.10
N LYS A 81 10.91 25.19 -0.17
CA LYS A 81 11.44 26.09 0.86
C LYS A 81 10.34 26.95 1.47
N GLN A 82 9.51 27.57 0.64
CA GLN A 82 8.38 28.38 1.09
C GLN A 82 7.37 27.52 1.88
N SER A 83 7.04 26.33 1.39
CA SER A 83 6.15 25.42 2.11
C SER A 83 6.72 25.02 3.48
N PHE A 84 8.04 24.95 3.63
CA PHE A 84 8.69 24.69 4.91
C PHE A 84 8.68 25.92 5.85
N GLU A 85 8.79 27.13 5.31
CA GLU A 85 8.61 28.37 6.09
C GLU A 85 7.18 28.46 6.64
N GLU A 86 6.17 28.20 5.80
CA GLU A 86 4.76 28.12 6.22
C GLU A 86 4.55 27.04 7.30
N TYR A 87 5.23 25.90 7.17
CA TYR A 87 5.23 24.85 8.20
C TYR A 87 5.77 25.36 9.54
N LEU A 88 6.90 26.08 9.54
CA LEU A 88 7.52 26.59 10.77
C LEU A 88 6.63 27.59 11.49
N GLU A 89 5.85 28.39 10.77
CA GLU A 89 4.84 29.28 11.37
C GLU A 89 3.71 28.50 12.04
N ILE A 90 3.23 27.44 11.40
CA ILE A 90 2.21 26.54 11.99
C ILE A 90 2.77 25.84 13.23
N GLU A 91 4.01 25.33 13.18
CA GLU A 91 4.67 24.69 14.31
C GLU A 91 4.74 25.66 15.50
N ARG A 92 5.18 26.91 15.30
CA ARG A 92 5.17 27.93 16.36
C ARG A 92 3.76 28.22 16.89
N LYS A 93 2.74 28.24 16.03
CA LYS A 93 1.35 28.43 16.47
C LYS A 93 0.92 27.29 17.41
N ILE A 94 1.24 26.05 17.06
CA ILE A 94 0.93 24.88 17.89
C ILE A 94 1.59 24.99 19.28
N GLU A 95 2.88 25.31 19.32
CA GLU A 95 3.64 25.47 20.59
C GLU A 95 3.08 26.57 21.49
N ASN A 96 2.55 27.66 20.90
CA ASN A 96 2.11 28.83 21.66
C ASN A 96 0.62 28.79 22.03
N CYS A 97 -0.22 28.08 21.27
CA CYS A 97 -1.68 28.16 21.41
C CYS A 97 -2.31 26.93 22.08
N PHE A 98 -1.65 25.78 22.07
CA PHE A 98 -2.22 24.54 22.61
C PHE A 98 -1.44 24.01 23.80
N SER A 99 -2.09 23.22 24.63
CA SER A 99 -1.48 22.54 25.77
C SER A 99 -2.09 21.15 25.99
N GLY A 100 -1.44 20.33 26.82
CA GLY A 100 -1.91 18.98 27.17
C GLY A 100 -2.13 18.08 25.95
N ASN A 101 -3.18 17.26 26.00
CA ASN A 101 -3.50 16.30 24.93
C ASN A 101 -3.80 16.99 23.58
N LEU A 102 -4.38 18.20 23.59
CA LEU A 102 -4.67 18.95 22.36
C LEU A 102 -3.38 19.36 21.64
N TYR A 103 -2.37 19.79 22.41
CA TYR A 103 -1.04 20.09 21.87
C TYR A 103 -0.44 18.86 21.19
N LEU A 104 -0.42 17.72 21.87
CA LEU A 104 0.15 16.48 21.33
C LEU A 104 -0.61 16.02 20.08
N TYR A 105 -1.94 16.15 20.07
CA TYR A 105 -2.79 15.82 18.93
C TYR A 105 -2.51 16.69 17.70
N ALA A 106 -2.32 18.00 17.88
CA ALA A 106 -1.92 18.88 16.77
C ALA A 106 -0.46 18.64 16.34
N LYS A 107 0.43 18.41 17.30
CA LYS A 107 1.87 18.23 17.08
C LYS A 107 2.18 16.96 16.27
N GLN A 108 1.50 15.84 16.51
CA GLN A 108 1.73 14.62 15.71
C GLN A 108 1.46 14.84 14.22
N GLY A 109 0.43 15.64 13.89
CA GLY A 109 0.09 16.00 12.51
C GLY A 109 1.23 16.80 11.88
N ALA A 110 1.68 17.85 12.57
CA ALA A 110 2.80 18.69 12.14
C ALA A 110 4.10 17.89 11.95
N LEU A 111 4.47 17.02 12.88
CA LEU A 111 5.67 16.19 12.79
C LEU A 111 5.70 15.32 11.53
N SER A 112 4.55 14.78 11.10
CA SER A 112 4.47 14.00 9.86
C SER A 112 4.82 14.85 8.62
N VAL A 113 4.46 16.14 8.61
CA VAL A 113 4.81 17.08 7.53
C VAL A 113 6.29 17.45 7.57
N LYS A 114 6.84 17.65 8.78
CA LYS A 114 8.28 17.89 8.99
C LYS A 114 9.11 16.71 8.48
N SER A 115 8.72 15.50 8.82
CA SER A 115 9.33 14.26 8.30
C SER A 115 9.30 14.22 6.78
N LEU A 116 8.15 14.50 6.17
CA LEU A 116 8.01 14.54 4.71
C LEU A 116 8.97 15.54 4.06
N TYR A 117 9.13 16.74 4.62
CA TYR A 117 10.10 17.71 4.13
C TYR A 117 11.52 17.13 4.11
N TYR A 118 11.97 16.56 5.23
CA TYR A 118 13.31 15.96 5.32
C TYR A 118 13.49 14.76 4.38
N TYR A 119 12.46 13.94 4.21
CA TYR A 119 12.44 12.88 3.20
C TYR A 119 12.62 13.43 1.78
N LYS A 120 11.96 14.56 1.44
CA LYS A 120 12.06 15.17 0.11
C LYS A 120 13.44 15.75 -0.18
N ILE A 121 14.11 16.32 0.81
CA ILE A 121 15.49 16.81 0.67
C ILE A 121 16.54 15.72 0.91
N LYS A 122 16.11 14.45 1.09
CA LYS A 122 16.95 13.26 1.29
C LYS A 122 17.78 13.27 2.58
N ASP A 123 17.37 14.02 3.60
CA ASP A 123 17.90 13.91 4.96
C ASP A 123 17.12 12.79 5.69
N PHE A 124 17.43 11.54 5.32
CA PHE A 124 16.68 10.36 5.77
C PHE A 124 16.78 10.13 7.28
N SER A 125 17.92 10.48 7.89
CA SER A 125 18.10 10.40 9.34
C SER A 125 17.09 11.28 10.07
N LYS A 126 16.94 12.55 9.68
CA LYS A 126 15.93 13.43 10.28
C LYS A 126 14.51 12.99 9.94
N ALA A 127 14.26 12.52 8.72
CA ALA A 127 12.95 12.00 8.36
C ALA A 127 12.53 10.85 9.28
N ILE A 128 13.43 9.90 9.57
CA ILE A 128 13.17 8.81 10.52
C ILE A 128 12.92 9.38 11.92
N THR A 129 13.81 10.25 12.43
CA THR A 129 13.68 10.83 13.77
C THR A 129 12.31 11.49 14.00
N PHE A 130 11.86 12.35 13.08
CA PHE A 130 10.55 13.01 13.23
C PHE A 130 9.37 12.05 13.01
N THR A 131 9.55 10.98 12.23
CA THR A 131 8.53 9.94 12.10
C THR A 131 8.39 9.13 13.38
N LEU A 132 9.51 8.81 14.05
CA LEU A 132 9.51 8.14 15.35
C LEU A 132 8.90 9.03 16.44
N GLU A 133 9.21 10.32 16.44
CA GLU A 133 8.58 11.28 17.35
C GLU A 133 7.05 11.33 17.14
N CYS A 134 6.59 11.33 15.89
CA CYS A 134 5.16 11.24 15.56
C CYS A 134 4.54 9.95 16.11
N ILE A 135 5.22 8.80 15.98
CA ILE A 135 4.77 7.51 16.55
C ILE A 135 4.62 7.61 18.07
N VAL A 136 5.62 8.14 18.78
CA VAL A 136 5.57 8.27 20.24
C VAL A 136 4.38 9.12 20.70
N LEU A 137 4.07 10.22 20.00
CA LEU A 137 2.91 11.04 20.31
C LEU A 137 1.58 10.30 20.03
N ASN A 138 1.49 9.59 18.92
CA ASN A 138 0.31 8.81 18.58
C ASN A 138 0.08 7.67 19.58
N ASP A 139 1.15 6.95 19.96
CA ASP A 139 1.09 5.89 20.97
C ASP A 139 0.51 6.39 22.27
N TYR A 140 1.02 7.52 22.77
CA TYR A 140 0.50 8.15 23.98
C TYR A 140 -1.00 8.48 23.84
N LEU A 141 -1.42 9.12 22.74
CA LEU A 141 -2.82 9.50 22.54
C LEU A 141 -3.76 8.30 22.37
N VAL A 142 -3.28 7.22 21.75
CA VAL A 142 -4.01 5.94 21.67
C VAL A 142 -4.19 5.34 23.06
N GLN A 143 -3.15 5.37 23.90
CA GLN A 143 -3.25 4.93 25.31
C GLN A 143 -4.24 5.78 26.11
N GLN A 144 -4.35 7.08 25.79
CA GLN A 144 -5.34 7.96 26.42
C GLN A 144 -6.78 7.73 25.91
N GLY A 145 -6.98 7.00 24.81
CA GLY A 145 -8.31 6.65 24.29
C GLY A 145 -8.66 7.22 22.91
N ILE A 146 -7.73 7.91 22.24
CA ILE A 146 -7.92 8.34 20.84
C ILE A 146 -7.50 7.19 19.90
N TYR A 147 -8.27 6.10 19.94
CA TYR A 147 -7.92 4.85 19.27
C TYR A 147 -7.83 4.99 17.75
N THR A 148 -8.52 5.95 17.14
CA THR A 148 -8.42 6.23 15.70
C THR A 148 -6.99 6.57 15.24
N LEU A 149 -6.12 7.05 16.14
CA LEU A 149 -4.71 7.34 15.84
C LEU A 149 -3.85 6.08 15.64
N ASN A 150 -4.38 4.88 15.87
CA ASN A 150 -3.76 3.64 15.38
C ASN A 150 -3.45 3.72 13.87
N LEU A 151 -4.36 4.30 13.07
CA LEU A 151 -4.13 4.52 11.64
C LEU A 151 -2.84 5.30 11.40
N ARG A 152 -2.61 6.35 12.19
CA ARG A 152 -1.42 7.20 12.06
C ARG A 152 -0.14 6.43 12.41
N CYS A 153 -0.16 5.53 13.39
CA CYS A 153 0.96 4.63 13.68
C CYS A 153 1.22 3.65 12.52
N PHE A 154 0.17 3.12 11.88
CA PHE A 154 0.33 2.26 10.69
C PHE A 154 0.98 3.03 9.53
N GLU A 155 0.48 4.25 9.26
CA GLU A 155 1.02 5.13 8.23
C GLU A 155 2.48 5.53 8.49
N GLN A 156 2.87 5.78 9.74
CA GLN A 156 4.24 6.12 10.07
C GLN A 156 5.21 4.95 9.90
N ASN A 157 4.81 3.73 10.27
CA ASN A 157 5.63 2.53 9.99
C ASN A 157 5.81 2.31 8.49
N LYS A 158 4.75 2.50 7.70
CA LYS A 158 4.86 2.52 6.22
C LYS A 158 5.79 3.63 5.72
N ASN A 159 5.76 4.82 6.32
CA ASN A 159 6.65 5.91 5.91
C ASN A 159 8.12 5.57 6.20
N ILE A 160 8.43 4.96 7.35
CA ILE A 160 9.78 4.48 7.66
C ILE A 160 10.25 3.44 6.64
N SER A 161 9.41 2.49 6.24
CA SER A 161 9.81 1.49 5.24
C SER A 161 10.13 2.13 3.88
N ARG A 162 9.38 3.16 3.47
CA ARG A 162 9.68 3.96 2.27
C ARG A 162 11.01 4.70 2.38
N ILE A 163 11.34 5.21 3.57
CA ILE A 163 12.64 5.82 3.83
C ILE A 163 13.74 4.75 3.67
N TYR A 164 13.61 3.56 4.25
CA TYR A 164 14.56 2.46 4.08
C TYR A 164 14.77 2.10 2.61
N PHE A 165 13.71 1.94 1.83
CA PHE A 165 13.83 1.69 0.39
C PHE A 165 14.59 2.80 -0.35
N ARG A 166 14.39 4.08 0.02
CA ARG A 166 15.09 5.22 -0.59
C ARG A 166 16.53 5.38 -0.13
N ASN A 167 16.84 4.94 1.09
CA ASN A 167 18.18 4.94 1.66
C ASN A 167 19.03 3.74 1.15
N GLY A 168 18.44 2.82 0.40
CA GLY A 168 19.11 1.62 -0.11
C GLY A 168 19.06 0.43 0.85
N GLU A 169 18.42 0.58 2.01
CA GLU A 169 18.22 -0.46 3.03
C GLU A 169 17.00 -1.34 2.69
N VAL A 170 17.04 -1.94 1.51
CA VAL A 170 15.88 -2.62 0.89
C VAL A 170 15.33 -3.75 1.78
N GLN A 171 16.21 -4.53 2.41
CA GLN A 171 15.80 -5.64 3.28
C GLN A 171 15.02 -5.15 4.51
N LEU A 172 15.48 -4.07 5.15
CA LEU A 172 14.77 -3.45 6.28
C LEU A 172 13.41 -2.90 5.84
N GLY A 173 13.33 -2.34 4.63
CA GLY A 173 12.08 -1.92 4.03
C GLY A 173 11.07 -3.05 3.90
N TYR A 174 11.49 -4.21 3.36
CA TYR A 174 10.63 -5.39 3.22
C TYR A 174 10.24 -5.99 4.56
N GLU A 175 11.19 -6.12 5.48
CA GLU A 175 10.93 -6.67 6.82
C GLU A 175 9.87 -5.84 7.55
N LEU A 176 10.03 -4.50 7.57
CA LEU A 176 9.09 -3.62 8.26
C LEU A 176 7.68 -3.68 7.63
N ILE A 177 7.59 -3.77 6.31
CA ILE A 177 6.31 -3.95 5.63
C ILE A 177 5.66 -5.31 5.96
N SER A 178 6.43 -6.39 5.90
CA SER A 178 5.95 -7.74 6.20
C SER A 178 5.40 -7.80 7.62
N ASN A 179 6.12 -7.21 8.57
CA ASN A 179 5.70 -7.07 9.96
C ASN A 179 4.41 -6.24 10.09
N LEU A 180 4.31 -5.12 9.38
CA LEU A 180 3.13 -4.25 9.44
C LEU A 180 1.89 -4.96 8.87
N ILE A 181 2.01 -5.62 7.72
CA ILE A 181 0.92 -6.38 7.13
C ILE A 181 0.52 -7.56 8.01
N THR A 182 1.50 -8.27 8.58
CA THR A 182 1.25 -9.37 9.52
C THR A 182 0.47 -8.88 10.75
N TYR A 183 0.83 -7.73 11.31
CA TYR A 183 0.07 -7.13 12.40
C TYR A 183 -1.36 -6.76 11.98
N LEU A 184 -1.54 -6.15 10.81
CA LEU A 184 -2.87 -5.74 10.34
C LEU A 184 -3.81 -6.95 10.14
N PHE A 185 -3.32 -8.06 9.56
CA PHE A 185 -4.16 -9.24 9.35
C PHE A 185 -4.32 -10.13 10.60
N ASN A 186 -3.28 -10.25 11.44
CA ASN A 186 -3.20 -11.27 12.50
C ASN A 186 -3.05 -10.73 13.92
N GLY A 187 -2.79 -9.44 14.10
CA GLY A 187 -2.50 -8.84 15.42
C GLY A 187 -1.19 -9.30 16.05
N LYS A 188 -0.30 -9.93 15.27
CA LYS A 188 1.03 -10.34 15.71
C LYS A 188 2.00 -9.17 15.53
N SER A 189 2.56 -8.68 16.63
CA SER A 189 3.58 -7.63 16.60
C SER A 189 4.97 -8.25 16.52
N ASN A 190 5.70 -7.91 15.46
CA ASN A 190 7.11 -8.21 15.28
C ASN A 190 7.81 -6.92 14.87
N ASN A 191 8.75 -6.40 15.67
CA ASN A 191 9.65 -5.29 15.29
C ASN A 191 8.96 -4.06 14.65
N LEU A 192 7.73 -3.71 15.09
CA LEU A 192 7.06 -2.47 14.69
C LEU A 192 7.46 -1.33 15.62
N PHE A 193 7.56 -0.12 15.06
CA PHE A 193 7.80 1.08 15.85
C PHE A 193 6.50 1.52 16.49
N GLY A 194 6.45 1.40 17.82
CA GLY A 194 5.36 1.86 18.66
C GLY A 194 4.98 0.80 19.70
N ASN A 195 4.69 1.23 20.92
CA ASN A 195 4.36 0.31 22.01
C ASN A 195 2.95 -0.27 21.86
N ILE A 196 2.05 0.44 21.18
CA ILE A 196 0.66 0.00 21.00
C ILE A 196 0.54 -1.32 20.24
N PHE A 197 1.53 -1.66 19.40
CA PHE A 197 1.54 -2.91 18.65
C PHE A 197 1.70 -4.13 19.57
N ASN A 198 2.33 -3.96 20.74
CA ASN A 198 2.61 -5.07 21.66
C ASN A 198 1.39 -5.46 22.51
N GLU A 199 0.30 -4.70 22.44
CA GLU A 199 -0.88 -4.91 23.26
C GLU A 199 -2.11 -5.20 22.39
N LYS A 200 -2.61 -6.43 22.49
CA LYS A 200 -3.76 -6.92 21.70
C LYS A 200 -5.00 -6.01 21.79
N GLN A 201 -5.20 -5.36 22.93
CA GLN A 201 -6.36 -4.48 23.14
C GLN A 201 -6.45 -3.36 22.10
N TYR A 202 -5.32 -2.77 21.64
CA TYR A 202 -5.36 -1.68 20.66
C TYR A 202 -5.69 -2.20 19.27
N TRP A 203 -5.27 -3.42 18.94
CA TRP A 203 -5.66 -4.11 17.72
C TRP A 203 -7.17 -4.39 17.66
N ASP A 204 -7.76 -4.79 18.79
CA ASP A 204 -9.19 -5.10 18.92
C ASP A 204 -10.10 -3.85 18.91
N LYS A 205 -9.56 -2.66 19.23
CA LYS A 205 -10.35 -1.41 19.34
C LYS A 205 -10.73 -0.78 18.00
N VAL A 206 -10.01 -1.08 16.92
CA VAL A 206 -10.18 -0.41 15.63
C VAL A 206 -10.30 -1.38 14.44
N PRO A 207 -11.16 -2.42 14.52
CA PRO A 207 -11.19 -3.48 13.51
C PRO A 207 -11.50 -2.96 12.10
N ILE A 208 -12.45 -2.03 11.95
CA ILE A 208 -12.81 -1.47 10.64
C ILE A 208 -11.65 -0.66 10.04
N ILE A 209 -11.00 0.19 10.85
CA ILE A 209 -9.86 1.01 10.41
C ILE A 209 -8.70 0.12 9.98
N ARG A 210 -8.41 -0.90 10.79
CA ARG A 210 -7.36 -1.87 10.55
C ARG A 210 -7.60 -2.65 9.26
N GLU A 211 -8.78 -3.25 9.10
CA GLU A 211 -9.09 -4.05 7.90
C GLU A 211 -9.03 -3.19 6.64
N THR A 212 -9.71 -2.04 6.61
CA THR A 212 -9.67 -1.14 5.45
C THR A 212 -8.24 -0.73 5.11
N TYR A 213 -7.46 -0.34 6.12
CA TYR A 213 -6.07 0.05 5.90
C TYR A 213 -5.18 -1.12 5.47
N ALA A 214 -5.46 -2.36 5.89
CA ALA A 214 -4.73 -3.54 5.44
C ALA A 214 -4.79 -3.69 3.93
N TYR A 215 -5.98 -3.58 3.33
CA TYR A 215 -6.14 -3.73 1.88
C TYR A 215 -5.58 -2.52 1.12
N GLU A 216 -5.75 -1.30 1.63
CA GLU A 216 -5.15 -0.10 1.05
C GLU A 216 -3.62 -0.17 1.08
N LEU A 217 -3.04 -0.60 2.20
CA LEU A 217 -1.61 -0.78 2.33
C LEU A 217 -1.11 -1.85 1.35
N PHE A 218 -1.78 -3.00 1.30
CA PHE A 218 -1.40 -4.11 0.43
C PHE A 218 -1.38 -3.71 -1.04
N THR A 219 -2.43 -3.03 -1.51
CA THR A 219 -2.53 -2.53 -2.90
C THR A 219 -1.51 -1.43 -3.21
N MET A 220 -1.27 -0.50 -2.27
CA MET A 220 -0.24 0.54 -2.42
C MET A 220 1.17 -0.04 -2.50
N ILE A 221 1.46 -1.10 -1.74
CA ILE A 221 2.77 -1.76 -1.77
C ILE A 221 2.94 -2.54 -3.07
N ALA A 222 1.93 -3.29 -3.51
CA ALA A 222 1.95 -3.93 -4.83
C ALA A 222 2.24 -2.90 -5.95
N GLU A 223 1.61 -1.72 -5.89
CA GLU A 223 1.88 -0.63 -6.83
C GLU A 223 3.34 -0.14 -6.78
N ASP A 224 3.86 0.16 -5.59
CA ASP A 224 5.24 0.62 -5.42
C ASP A 224 6.25 -0.43 -5.92
N ILE A 225 6.03 -1.72 -5.62
CA ILE A 225 6.88 -2.83 -6.08
C ILE A 225 6.88 -2.95 -7.60
N ILE A 226 5.72 -2.83 -8.25
CA ILE A 226 5.66 -2.79 -9.72
C ILE A 226 6.47 -1.60 -10.23
N ARG A 227 6.20 -0.39 -9.74
CA ARG A 227 6.87 0.84 -10.21
C ARG A 227 8.39 0.74 -10.12
N PHE A 228 8.93 0.14 -9.06
CA PHE A 228 10.38 -0.01 -8.89
C PHE A 228 11.02 -1.15 -9.70
N ASN A 229 10.26 -2.15 -10.15
CA ASN A 229 10.82 -3.38 -10.71
C ASN A 229 10.30 -3.75 -12.11
N ILE A 230 9.37 -2.99 -12.68
CA ILE A 230 8.76 -3.30 -13.97
C ILE A 230 9.75 -3.35 -15.13
N GLN A 231 10.87 -2.62 -15.07
CA GLN A 231 11.91 -2.67 -16.10
C GLN A 231 12.81 -3.91 -16.01
N LYS A 232 12.79 -4.64 -14.88
CA LYS A 232 13.61 -5.85 -14.65
C LYS A 232 12.91 -7.07 -15.23
N ASN A 233 13.16 -7.37 -16.50
CA ASN A 233 12.37 -8.32 -17.29
C ASN A 233 12.62 -9.81 -16.97
N ASP A 234 13.78 -10.15 -16.41
CA ASP A 234 14.18 -11.55 -16.21
C ASP A 234 14.08 -12.00 -14.74
N ILE A 235 13.61 -11.12 -13.86
CA ILE A 235 13.46 -11.37 -12.43
C ILE A 235 12.01 -11.08 -12.07
N PHE A 236 11.33 -12.07 -11.49
CA PHE A 236 9.98 -11.88 -10.98
C PHE A 236 9.92 -10.75 -9.94
N LEU A 237 8.73 -10.22 -9.72
CA LEU A 237 8.56 -9.17 -8.72
C LEU A 237 8.88 -9.70 -7.31
N PRO A 238 9.54 -8.89 -6.46
CA PRO A 238 9.85 -9.23 -5.07
C PRO A 238 8.62 -9.76 -4.29
N ASP A 239 8.85 -10.81 -3.49
CA ASP A 239 7.84 -11.51 -2.68
C ASP A 239 8.13 -11.52 -1.17
N GLU A 240 9.29 -11.00 -0.76
CA GLU A 240 9.79 -10.97 0.61
C GLU A 240 8.83 -10.29 1.59
N TRP A 241 7.94 -9.42 1.09
CA TRP A 241 6.99 -8.67 1.90
C TRP A 241 5.68 -9.41 2.21
N TYR A 242 5.40 -10.54 1.56
CA TYR A 242 4.16 -11.31 1.79
C TYR A 242 4.35 -12.83 1.79
N ILE A 243 5.52 -13.36 1.46
CA ILE A 243 5.67 -14.79 1.20
C ILE A 243 5.29 -15.67 2.40
N ASP A 244 5.59 -15.24 3.62
CA ASP A 244 5.24 -15.98 4.85
C ASP A 244 3.93 -15.52 5.49
N LEU A 245 3.20 -14.61 4.82
CA LEU A 245 1.92 -14.14 5.31
C LEU A 245 0.87 -15.26 5.20
N ASP A 246 0.26 -15.55 6.34
CA ASP A 246 -0.88 -16.45 6.51
C ASP A 246 -1.88 -15.79 7.45
N PHE A 247 -3.18 -15.94 7.18
CA PHE A 247 -4.25 -15.31 7.94
C PHE A 247 -5.58 -16.02 7.70
N GLU A 248 -6.51 -15.85 8.64
CA GLU A 248 -7.87 -16.38 8.51
C GLU A 248 -8.60 -15.71 7.33
N VAL A 249 -9.20 -16.52 6.45
CA VAL A 249 -9.97 -16.07 5.29
C VAL A 249 -11.47 -16.12 5.61
N ASN A 250 -11.97 -15.06 6.21
CA ASN A 250 -13.37 -14.95 6.65
C ASN A 250 -14.15 -13.80 6.00
N THR A 251 -13.54 -13.08 5.06
CA THR A 251 -14.20 -12.04 4.25
C THR A 251 -13.84 -12.18 2.77
N PRO A 252 -14.65 -11.63 1.85
CA PRO A 252 -14.31 -11.58 0.43
C PRO A 252 -12.96 -10.92 0.14
N ASP A 253 -12.64 -9.80 0.81
CA ASP A 253 -11.39 -9.07 0.61
C ASP A 253 -10.16 -9.89 1.05
N ARG A 254 -10.25 -10.59 2.18
CA ARG A 254 -9.22 -11.53 2.64
C ARG A 254 -9.04 -12.67 1.63
N GLN A 255 -10.13 -13.18 1.04
CA GLN A 255 -10.05 -14.23 0.02
C GLN A 255 -9.32 -13.76 -1.24
N ILE A 256 -9.54 -12.51 -1.67
CA ILE A 256 -8.83 -11.91 -2.81
C ILE A 256 -7.33 -11.88 -2.55
N VAL A 257 -6.92 -11.33 -1.39
CA VAL A 257 -5.50 -11.24 -1.01
C VAL A 257 -4.89 -12.65 -0.87
N TYR A 258 -5.58 -13.57 -0.22
CA TYR A 258 -5.12 -14.96 -0.05
C TYR A 258 -4.88 -15.65 -1.38
N ASN A 259 -5.84 -15.60 -2.31
CA ASN A 259 -5.72 -16.21 -3.63
C ASN A 259 -4.54 -15.61 -4.41
N TRP A 260 -4.35 -14.30 -4.30
CA TRP A 260 -3.22 -13.63 -4.94
C TRP A 260 -1.87 -14.08 -4.38
N ILE A 261 -1.73 -14.22 -3.05
CA ILE A 261 -0.53 -14.75 -2.40
C ILE A 261 -0.28 -16.19 -2.84
N TYR A 262 -1.34 -17.01 -2.85
CA TYR A 262 -1.28 -18.40 -3.24
C TYR A 262 -0.76 -18.57 -4.67
N ILE A 263 -1.30 -17.82 -5.65
CA ILE A 263 -0.83 -17.82 -7.04
C ILE A 263 0.68 -17.55 -7.11
N ASN A 264 1.14 -16.49 -6.45
CA ASN A 264 2.56 -16.16 -6.45
C ASN A 264 3.42 -17.26 -5.81
N LYS A 265 2.98 -17.88 -4.71
CA LYS A 265 3.66 -19.04 -4.10
C LYS A 265 3.82 -20.21 -5.09
N GLN A 266 2.78 -20.51 -5.88
CA GLN A 266 2.84 -21.57 -6.89
C GLN A 266 3.84 -21.23 -8.01
N LEU A 267 3.89 -19.98 -8.47
CA LEU A 267 4.88 -19.52 -9.45
C LEU A 267 6.31 -19.73 -8.95
N ARG A 268 6.58 -19.39 -7.68
CA ARG A 268 7.93 -19.46 -7.07
C ARG A 268 8.37 -20.89 -6.77
N SER A 269 7.45 -21.74 -6.35
CA SER A 269 7.69 -23.18 -6.16
C SER A 269 7.71 -23.99 -7.47
N SER A 270 7.53 -23.34 -8.62
CA SER A 270 7.48 -23.99 -9.95
C SER A 270 6.34 -25.00 -10.11
N ASN A 271 5.27 -24.87 -9.32
CA ASN A 271 4.05 -25.67 -9.45
C ASN A 271 3.13 -25.04 -10.51
N TYR A 272 3.54 -25.15 -11.78
CA TYR A 272 2.93 -24.39 -12.86
C TYR A 272 1.50 -24.78 -13.19
N LYS A 273 1.11 -26.04 -12.94
CA LYS A 273 -0.26 -26.49 -13.12
C LYS A 273 -1.19 -25.69 -12.19
N GLU A 274 -0.90 -25.74 -10.90
CA GLU A 274 -1.66 -25.04 -9.88
C GLU A 274 -1.61 -23.50 -10.06
N TYR A 275 -0.46 -22.98 -10.48
CA TYR A 275 -0.30 -21.56 -10.81
C TYR A 275 -1.29 -21.10 -11.89
N PHE A 276 -1.37 -21.82 -13.01
CA PHE A 276 -2.26 -21.46 -14.11
C PHE A 276 -3.73 -21.71 -13.76
N ASP A 277 -4.06 -22.82 -13.11
CA ASP A 277 -5.43 -23.11 -12.65
C ASP A 277 -5.93 -22.00 -11.70
N SER A 278 -5.08 -21.58 -10.75
CA SER A 278 -5.39 -20.50 -9.81
C SER A 278 -5.48 -19.14 -10.50
N MET A 279 -4.62 -18.87 -11.49
CA MET A 279 -4.72 -17.65 -12.29
C MET A 279 -6.02 -17.59 -13.09
N ILE A 280 -6.43 -18.68 -13.74
CA ILE A 280 -7.71 -18.72 -14.46
C ILE A 280 -8.85 -18.39 -13.48
N TYR A 281 -8.90 -19.08 -12.34
CA TYR A 281 -9.92 -18.85 -11.32
C TYR A 281 -9.95 -17.39 -10.85
N TYR A 282 -8.80 -16.81 -10.52
CA TYR A 282 -8.71 -15.43 -10.03
C TYR A 282 -9.13 -14.40 -11.09
N PHE A 283 -8.73 -14.58 -12.34
CA PHE A 283 -9.08 -13.63 -13.41
C PHE A 283 -10.52 -13.74 -13.87
N GLN A 284 -11.16 -14.90 -13.72
CA GLN A 284 -12.60 -15.10 -13.97
C GLN A 284 -13.49 -14.33 -12.99
N GLN A 285 -12.96 -13.90 -11.84
CA GLN A 285 -13.71 -13.10 -10.88
C GLN A 285 -13.71 -11.61 -11.26
N ALA A 286 -14.91 -11.04 -11.32
CA ALA A 286 -15.11 -9.61 -11.52
C ALA A 286 -14.89 -8.86 -10.19
N HIS A 287 -13.63 -8.64 -9.82
CA HIS A 287 -13.28 -7.87 -8.62
C HIS A 287 -13.56 -6.37 -8.80
N SER A 288 -13.68 -5.64 -7.69
CA SER A 288 -13.63 -4.18 -7.70
C SER A 288 -12.34 -3.68 -8.34
N GLN A 289 -12.42 -2.58 -9.08
CA GLN A 289 -11.27 -1.94 -9.72
C GLN A 289 -10.15 -1.55 -8.73
N PHE A 290 -10.47 -1.41 -7.45
CA PHE A 290 -9.48 -1.26 -6.37
C PHE A 290 -8.40 -2.36 -6.40
N TYR A 291 -8.77 -3.60 -6.75
CA TYR A 291 -7.87 -4.74 -6.83
C TYR A 291 -7.22 -4.94 -8.22
N ASP A 292 -7.45 -4.02 -9.18
CA ASP A 292 -6.84 -4.11 -10.51
C ASP A 292 -5.32 -4.21 -10.42
N ILE A 293 -4.70 -3.54 -9.44
CA ILE A 293 -3.25 -3.57 -9.24
C ILE A 293 -2.71 -4.98 -8.99
N LEU A 294 -3.50 -5.84 -8.32
CA LEU A 294 -3.13 -7.21 -8.05
C LEU A 294 -3.16 -8.05 -9.34
N LYS A 295 -4.16 -7.83 -10.22
CA LYS A 295 -4.20 -8.43 -11.57
C LYS A 295 -3.01 -7.94 -12.42
N ILE A 296 -2.70 -6.64 -12.38
CA ILE A 296 -1.54 -6.07 -13.09
C ILE A 296 -0.26 -6.74 -12.62
N PHE A 297 -0.07 -6.91 -11.32
CA PHE A 297 1.10 -7.60 -10.76
C PHE A 297 1.25 -9.02 -11.33
N LEU A 298 0.19 -9.82 -11.30
CA LEU A 298 0.20 -11.19 -11.81
C LEU A 298 0.50 -11.25 -13.31
N ILE A 299 -0.06 -10.34 -14.10
CA ILE A 299 0.22 -10.27 -15.55
C ILE A 299 1.68 -9.89 -15.82
N ILE A 300 2.28 -9.00 -15.01
CA ILE A 300 3.71 -8.68 -15.13
C ILE A 300 4.56 -9.92 -14.88
N ASP A 301 4.30 -10.67 -13.81
CA ASP A 301 5.03 -11.89 -13.51
C ASP A 301 4.78 -13.00 -14.54
N PHE A 302 3.58 -13.06 -15.11
CA PHE A 302 3.28 -13.92 -16.26
C PHE A 302 4.09 -13.53 -17.52
N HIS A 303 4.20 -12.24 -17.83
CA HIS A 303 5.03 -11.76 -18.94
C HIS A 303 6.51 -12.11 -18.74
N LYS A 304 7.02 -11.93 -17.51
CA LYS A 304 8.37 -12.35 -17.13
C LYS A 304 8.56 -13.86 -17.24
N PHE A 305 7.55 -14.65 -16.88
CA PHE A 305 7.55 -16.11 -17.06
C PHE A 305 7.68 -16.49 -18.54
N ILE A 306 6.93 -15.83 -19.43
CA ILE A 306 7.01 -16.03 -20.90
C ILE A 306 8.43 -15.75 -21.41
N ASN A 307 9.01 -14.62 -21.00
CA ASN A 307 10.37 -14.22 -21.40
C ASN A 307 11.42 -15.22 -20.95
N ARG A 308 11.41 -15.56 -19.65
CA ARG A 308 12.37 -16.47 -19.02
C ARG A 308 12.34 -17.86 -19.65
N ASN A 309 11.16 -18.36 -20.00
CA ASN A 309 10.97 -19.70 -20.56
C ASN A 309 10.99 -19.76 -22.10
N LYS A 310 11.25 -18.63 -22.78
CA LYS A 310 11.34 -18.54 -24.25
C LYS A 310 10.14 -19.18 -24.98
N ILE A 311 8.93 -18.86 -24.51
CA ILE A 311 7.69 -19.42 -25.03
C ILE A 311 7.47 -19.04 -26.51
N PRO A 312 7.14 -20.00 -27.41
CA PRO A 312 6.76 -19.71 -28.79
C PRO A 312 5.51 -18.83 -28.90
N ASN A 313 5.34 -18.12 -30.02
CA ASN A 313 4.20 -17.22 -30.25
C ASN A 313 4.05 -16.11 -29.20
N LYS A 314 5.15 -15.72 -28.55
CA LYS A 314 5.20 -14.65 -27.54
C LYS A 314 4.44 -13.39 -27.96
N ILE A 315 4.60 -12.93 -29.20
CA ILE A 315 3.94 -11.72 -29.74
C ILE A 315 2.41 -11.84 -29.65
N VAL A 316 1.85 -13.01 -29.95
CA VAL A 316 0.40 -13.26 -29.88
C VAL A 316 -0.08 -13.16 -28.43
N ILE A 317 0.69 -13.74 -27.50
CA ILE A 317 0.35 -13.71 -26.07
C ILE A 317 0.46 -12.26 -25.54
N GLU A 318 1.51 -11.53 -25.94
CA GLU A 318 1.71 -10.12 -25.58
C GLU A 318 0.55 -9.24 -26.07
N ASN A 319 0.06 -9.45 -27.29
CA ASN A 319 -1.09 -8.71 -27.80
C ASN A 319 -2.37 -8.98 -26.98
N LYS A 320 -2.63 -10.23 -26.59
CA LYS A 320 -3.76 -10.56 -25.69
C LYS A 320 -3.61 -9.93 -24.31
N ILE A 321 -2.39 -9.90 -23.76
CA ILE A 321 -2.09 -9.22 -22.49
C ILE A 321 -2.39 -7.73 -22.61
N VAL A 322 -1.92 -7.08 -23.68
CA VAL A 322 -2.15 -5.65 -23.92
C VAL A 322 -3.65 -5.36 -24.05
N ASP A 323 -4.37 -6.13 -24.87
CA ASP A 323 -5.82 -5.97 -25.06
C ASP A 323 -6.58 -6.10 -23.73
N PHE A 324 -6.28 -7.12 -22.92
CA PHE A 324 -6.87 -7.29 -21.60
C PHE A 324 -6.60 -6.09 -20.70
N ILE A 325 -5.35 -5.62 -20.63
CA ILE A 325 -5.00 -4.47 -19.78
C ILE A 325 -5.69 -3.20 -20.26
N GLU A 326 -5.79 -2.97 -21.57
CA GLU A 326 -6.40 -1.76 -22.14
C GLU A 326 -7.92 -1.74 -21.96
N ASN A 327 -8.57 -2.88 -22.16
CA ASN A 327 -10.02 -2.95 -22.32
C ASN A 327 -10.78 -3.55 -21.12
N LYS A 328 -10.10 -4.23 -20.18
CA LYS A 328 -10.75 -4.92 -19.04
C LYS A 328 -10.41 -4.34 -17.68
N LEU A 329 -9.20 -3.79 -17.53
CA LEU A 329 -8.76 -3.10 -16.33
C LEU A 329 -9.03 -1.60 -16.50
N ASN A 330 -9.58 -0.93 -15.49
CA ASN A 330 -10.03 0.45 -15.63
C ASN A 330 -9.26 1.42 -14.71
N SER A 331 -8.65 0.92 -13.63
CA SER A 331 -7.84 1.73 -12.72
C SER A 331 -6.35 1.76 -13.08
N TYR A 332 -5.54 2.56 -12.37
CA TYR A 332 -4.07 2.61 -12.50
C TYR A 332 -3.52 2.94 -13.91
N LEU A 333 -4.19 3.83 -14.65
CA LEU A 333 -3.83 4.20 -16.04
C LEU A 333 -2.34 4.50 -16.29
N PRO A 334 -1.62 5.29 -15.45
CA PRO A 334 -0.20 5.55 -15.68
C PRO A 334 0.64 4.27 -15.65
N LEU A 335 0.33 3.34 -14.74
CA LEU A 335 1.06 2.09 -14.59
C LEU A 335 0.78 1.13 -15.75
N ARG A 336 -0.49 1.02 -16.16
CA ARG A 336 -0.93 0.25 -17.33
C ARG A 336 -0.21 0.71 -18.59
N LYS A 337 -0.22 2.03 -18.86
CA LYS A 337 0.49 2.62 -20.00
C LYS A 337 1.99 2.33 -19.95
N PHE A 338 2.60 2.43 -18.77
CA PHE A 338 4.02 2.16 -18.60
C PHE A 338 4.36 0.68 -18.89
N PHE A 339 3.52 -0.24 -18.41
CA PHE A 339 3.68 -1.66 -18.69
C PHE A 339 3.49 -2.01 -20.16
N ILE A 340 2.42 -1.53 -20.80
CA ILE A 340 2.17 -1.73 -22.24
C ILE A 340 3.33 -1.20 -23.08
N LYS A 341 3.87 -0.03 -22.72
CA LYS A 341 5.06 0.53 -23.36
C LYS A 341 6.27 -0.41 -23.23
N SER A 342 6.47 -1.02 -22.07
CA SER A 342 7.58 -1.97 -21.84
C SER A 342 7.47 -3.26 -22.68
N ILE A 343 6.25 -3.67 -23.02
CA ILE A 343 5.97 -4.79 -23.94
C ILE A 343 6.22 -4.36 -25.39
N THR A 344 5.63 -3.24 -25.81
CA THR A 344 5.60 -2.81 -27.22
C THR A 344 6.92 -2.24 -27.75
N GLN A 345 7.71 -1.52 -26.94
CA GLN A 345 8.97 -0.93 -27.39
C GLN A 345 10.06 -1.95 -27.75
N LYS A 346 9.86 -3.23 -27.46
CA LYS A 346 10.77 -4.32 -27.83
C LYS A 346 10.36 -5.06 -29.10
N GLY A 347 9.21 -4.74 -29.69
CA GLY A 347 8.81 -5.22 -31.02
C GLY A 347 9.58 -4.58 -32.17
N THR A 348 10.36 -3.53 -31.88
CA THR A 348 11.23 -2.81 -32.83
C THR A 348 12.68 -2.92 -32.38
N THR A 349 13.28 -4.08 -32.62
CA THR A 349 14.73 -4.19 -32.76
C THR A 349 14.94 -4.92 -34.10
N PRO A 350 15.70 -4.35 -35.05
CA PRO A 350 15.79 -4.83 -36.44
C PRO A 350 16.32 -6.26 -36.58
#